data_AF-A0A9D9RNW7-F1
#
_entry.id   AF-A0A9D9RNW7-F1
#
_cell.length_a   1.000
_cell.length_b   1.000
_cell.length_c   1.000
_cell.angle_alpha   90.00
_cell.angle_beta   90.00
_cell.angle_gamma   90.00
#
_symmetry.space_group_name_H-M   'P 1'
#
loop_
_entity.id
_entity.type
_entity.pdbx_description
1 polymer ?
#
loop_
_entity_poly.entity_id
_entity_poly.type
_entity_poly.pdbx_seq_one_letter_code
_entity_poly.pdbx_strand_id
1 'polypeptide(L)'
;MNKHDSQRRQVREERQRLSPGLIGFIVGLSIALLWVLFGFWRLLFILALSGAGYYIGVRYFRDRDAFKKLIDKIFPPGMFR
;
A
#
# COMPACT_ATOMS: atom_id res chain seq x y z
N MET A 1 13.43 -39.26 35.65
CA MET A 1 13.41 -38.19 34.61
C MET A 1 12.53 -38.68 33.46
N ASN A 2 11.34 -38.10 33.26
CA ASN A 2 10.30 -38.66 32.38
C ASN A 2 10.47 -38.19 30.92
N LYS A 3 10.45 -39.10 29.95
CA LYS A 3 10.60 -38.83 28.51
C LYS A 3 9.54 -37.86 27.97
N HIS A 4 8.38 -37.79 28.65
CA HIS A 4 7.25 -36.96 28.25
C HIS A 4 7.51 -35.44 28.41
N ASP A 5 8.45 -35.04 29.27
CA ASP A 5 8.78 -33.64 29.52
C ASP A 5 9.77 -33.08 28.49
N SER A 6 10.54 -33.96 27.84
CA SER A 6 11.50 -33.59 26.79
C SER A 6 10.79 -33.24 25.48
N GLN A 7 9.70 -33.95 25.16
CA GLN A 7 8.87 -33.71 23.97
C GLN A 7 8.13 -32.37 24.02
N ARG A 8 7.58 -31.98 25.18
CA ARG A 8 6.88 -30.70 25.32
C ARG A 8 7.82 -29.48 25.23
N ARG A 9 9.10 -29.65 25.55
CA ARG A 9 10.12 -28.59 25.40
C ARG A 9 10.48 -28.38 23.92
N GLN A 10 10.67 -29.47 23.16
CA GLN A 10 11.00 -29.37 21.73
C GLN A 10 9.87 -28.71 20.89
N VAL A 11 8.61 -29.08 21.14
CA VAL A 11 7.45 -28.50 20.42
C VAL A 11 7.26 -27.00 20.72
N ARG A 12 7.70 -26.53 21.89
CA ARG A 12 7.59 -25.11 22.28
C ARG A 12 8.70 -24.25 21.65
N GLU A 13 9.86 -24.83 21.37
CA GLU A 13 11.00 -24.15 20.73
C GLU A 13 10.82 -23.95 19.22
N GLU A 14 10.15 -24.89 18.52
CA GLU A 14 9.84 -24.71 17.08
C GLU A 14 8.79 -23.61 16.83
N ARG A 15 7.87 -23.39 17.78
CA ARG A 15 6.81 -22.38 17.67
C ARG A 15 7.28 -20.93 17.88
N GLN A 16 8.52 -20.72 18.34
CA GLN A 16 9.08 -19.38 18.60
C GLN A 16 10.06 -18.91 17.53
N ARG A 17 10.23 -19.65 16.43
CA ARG A 17 11.03 -19.25 15.27
C ARG A 17 10.24 -18.45 14.25
N LEU A 18 9.30 -17.61 14.69
CA LEU A 18 8.88 -16.45 13.88
C LEU A 18 10.04 -15.46 13.91
N SER A 19 11.07 -15.84 13.17
CA SER A 19 12.35 -15.21 13.09
C SER A 19 12.09 -13.79 12.60
N PRO A 20 12.43 -12.74 13.35
CA PRO A 20 12.34 -11.36 12.88
C PRO A 20 12.99 -11.20 11.49
N GLY A 21 14.01 -12.01 11.20
CA GLY A 21 14.64 -12.12 9.89
C GLY A 21 13.73 -12.63 8.76
N LEU A 22 12.77 -13.50 9.02
CA LEU A 22 11.82 -13.97 7.99
C LEU A 22 10.82 -12.85 7.62
N ILE A 23 10.37 -12.09 8.63
CA ILE A 23 9.50 -10.93 8.42
C ILE A 23 10.27 -9.84 7.67
N GLY A 24 11.51 -9.55 8.08
CA GLY A 24 12.39 -8.61 7.39
C GLY A 24 12.67 -9.03 5.95
N PHE A 25 12.90 -10.33 5.71
CA PHE A 25 13.09 -10.88 4.37
C PHE A 25 11.84 -10.70 3.51
N ILE A 26 10.66 -11.05 4.00
CA ILE A 26 9.39 -10.90 3.25
C ILE A 26 9.12 -9.42 2.93
N VAL A 27 9.32 -8.52 3.89
CA VAL A 27 9.11 -7.08 3.71
C VAL A 27 10.13 -6.52 2.72
N GLY A 28 11.41 -6.80 2.89
CA GLY A 28 12.47 -6.34 2.00
C GLY A 28 12.31 -6.88 0.57
N LEU A 29 11.98 -8.16 0.44
CA LEU A 29 11.69 -8.79 -0.86
C LEU A 29 10.49 -8.13 -1.53
N SER A 30 9.42 -7.84 -0.78
CA SER A 30 8.23 -7.18 -1.33
C SER A 30 8.56 -5.78 -1.84
N ILE A 31 9.30 -4.99 -1.06
CA ILE A 31 9.72 -3.63 -1.44
C ILE A 31 10.64 -3.68 -2.67
N ALA A 32 11.60 -4.60 -2.70
CA ALA A 32 12.53 -4.77 -3.82
C ALA A 32 11.81 -5.23 -5.09
N LEU A 33 10.84 -6.14 -4.98
CA LEU A 33 10.05 -6.62 -6.11
C LEU A 33 9.16 -5.51 -6.68
N LEU A 34 8.53 -4.71 -5.81
CA LEU A 34 7.80 -3.50 -6.23
C LEU A 34 8.74 -2.52 -6.94
N TRP A 35 9.94 -2.32 -6.42
CA TRP A 35 10.95 -1.43 -6.99
C TRP A 35 11.43 -1.90 -8.36
N VAL A 36 11.61 -3.21 -8.58
CA VAL A 36 12.03 -3.79 -9.87
C VAL A 36 10.88 -3.79 -10.89
N LEU A 37 9.65 -4.11 -10.46
CA LEU A 37 8.50 -4.21 -11.37
C LEU A 37 8.02 -2.83 -11.88
N PHE A 38 8.13 -1.81 -11.02
CA PHE A 38 7.88 -0.42 -11.41
C PHE A 38 9.17 0.24 -11.96
N GLY A 39 10.36 -0.16 -11.52
CA GLY A 39 11.59 0.57 -11.83
C GLY A 39 11.65 1.91 -11.09
N PHE A 40 12.88 2.44 -10.91
CA PHE A 40 13.14 3.71 -10.21
C PHE A 40 12.24 4.86 -10.73
N TRP A 41 12.06 4.91 -12.05
CA TRP A 41 11.28 5.95 -12.71
C TRP A 41 9.77 5.83 -12.49
N ARG A 42 9.18 4.62 -12.44
CA ARG A 42 7.72 4.55 -12.21
C ARG A 42 7.36 4.73 -10.75
N LEU A 43 8.22 4.39 -9.79
CA LEU A 43 7.96 4.72 -8.38
C LEU A 43 7.94 6.25 -8.19
N LEU A 44 8.90 6.95 -8.78
CA LEU A 44 8.98 8.41 -8.76
C LEU A 44 7.79 9.04 -9.50
N PHE A 45 7.37 8.45 -10.63
CA PHE A 45 6.17 8.85 -11.36
C PHE A 45 4.90 8.67 -10.53
N ILE A 46 4.72 7.53 -9.87
CA ILE A 46 3.55 7.26 -9.01
C ILE A 46 3.56 8.18 -7.80
N LEU A 47 4.71 8.42 -7.17
CA LEU A 47 4.83 9.34 -6.04
C LEU A 47 4.50 10.78 -6.46
N ALA A 48 5.00 11.21 -7.63
CA ALA A 48 4.69 12.51 -8.20
C ALA A 48 3.21 12.61 -8.58
N LEU A 49 2.63 11.59 -9.22
CA LEU A 49 1.23 11.56 -9.64
C LEU A 49 0.29 11.47 -8.44
N SER A 50 0.67 10.76 -7.38
CA SER A 50 -0.08 10.64 -6.13
C SER A 50 -0.01 11.94 -5.33
N GLY A 51 1.15 12.61 -5.31
CA GLY A 51 1.31 13.95 -4.72
C GLY A 51 0.53 15.01 -5.49
N ALA A 52 0.63 15.01 -6.82
CA ALA A 52 -0.15 15.88 -7.69
C ALA A 52 -1.65 15.60 -7.56
N GLY A 53 -2.05 14.33 -7.55
CA GLY A 53 -3.42 13.88 -7.34
C GLY A 53 -3.97 14.27 -5.97
N TYR A 54 -3.17 14.22 -4.92
CA TYR A 54 -3.55 14.72 -3.59
C TYR A 54 -3.67 16.25 -3.58
N TYR A 55 -2.73 16.98 -4.19
CA TYR A 55 -2.77 18.43 -4.27
C TYR A 55 -3.98 18.94 -5.07
N ILE A 56 -4.19 18.37 -6.25
CA ILE A 56 -5.36 18.60 -7.11
C ILE A 56 -6.62 18.19 -6.36
N GLY A 57 -6.63 16.98 -5.78
CA GLY A 57 -7.76 16.45 -5.01
C GLY A 57 -8.17 17.38 -3.88
N VAL A 58 -7.24 17.81 -3.02
CA VAL A 58 -7.50 18.75 -1.92
C VAL A 58 -7.94 20.12 -2.43
N ARG A 59 -7.34 20.64 -3.49
CA ARG A 59 -7.73 21.91 -4.13
C ARG A 59 -9.17 21.85 -4.67
N TYR A 60 -9.51 20.77 -5.36
CA TYR A 60 -10.83 20.53 -5.95
C TYR A 60 -11.91 20.15 -4.93
N PHE A 61 -11.56 19.43 -3.86
CA PHE A 61 -12.50 19.09 -2.79
C PHE A 61 -12.87 20.31 -1.95
N ARG A 62 -11.93 21.26 -1.80
CA ARG A 62 -12.17 22.54 -1.10
C ARG A 62 -13.05 23.49 -1.91
N ASP A 63 -12.91 23.49 -3.24
CA ASP A 63 -13.75 24.22 -4.18
C ASP A 63 -14.74 23.27 -4.88
N ARG A 64 -15.72 22.73 -4.12
CA ARG A 64 -16.82 21.88 -4.64
C ARG A 64 -17.44 22.42 -5.93
N ASP A 65 -17.56 23.74 -6.04
CA ASP A 65 -18.09 24.44 -7.20
C ASP A 65 -17.16 24.39 -8.42
N ALA A 66 -15.84 24.44 -8.23
CA ALA A 66 -14.87 24.30 -9.31
C ALA A 66 -14.79 22.86 -9.83
N PHE A 67 -14.90 21.88 -8.94
CA PHE A 67 -15.01 20.46 -9.32
C PHE A 67 -16.31 20.20 -10.08
N LYS A 68 -17.44 20.70 -9.57
CA LYS A 68 -18.74 20.64 -10.27
C LYS A 68 -18.66 21.28 -11.65
N LYS A 69 -18.12 22.50 -11.77
CA LYS A 69 -17.99 23.18 -13.07
C LYS A 69 -17.07 22.45 -14.05
N LEU A 70 -16.00 21.80 -13.57
CA LEU A 70 -15.13 21.02 -14.44
C LEU A 70 -15.80 19.71 -14.89
N ILE A 71 -16.50 19.03 -13.97
CA ILE A 71 -17.31 17.85 -14.32
C ILE A 71 -18.46 18.24 -15.25
N ASP A 72 -19.21 19.30 -14.99
CA ASP A 72 -20.31 19.78 -15.84
C ASP A 72 -19.83 20.21 -17.24
N LYS A 73 -18.54 20.55 -17.38
CA LYS A 73 -17.92 20.88 -18.66
C LYS A 73 -17.37 19.66 -19.40
N ILE A 74 -16.91 18.64 -18.67
CA ILE A 74 -16.41 17.37 -19.24
C ILE A 74 -17.57 16.40 -19.55
N PHE A 75 -18.61 16.44 -18.72
CA PHE A 75 -19.92 15.81 -18.86
C PHE A 75 -20.94 16.91 -19.11
N PRO A 76 -21.10 17.38 -20.36
CA PRO A 76 -22.06 18.42 -20.69
C PRO A 76 -23.46 18.06 -20.12
N PRO A 77 -24.17 19.05 -19.58
CA PRO A 77 -25.38 18.84 -18.80
C PRO A 77 -26.47 18.26 -19.70
N GLY A 78 -26.90 17.04 -19.37
CA GLY A 78 -27.93 16.32 -20.09
C GLY A 78 -28.69 15.36 -19.18
N MET A 79 -29.77 15.88 -18.59
CA MET A 79 -30.96 15.14 -18.15
C MET A 79 -30.85 14.29 -16.87
N PHE A 80 -31.01 14.93 -15.70
CA PHE A 80 -31.83 14.34 -14.63
C PHE A 80 -32.72 15.43 -14.06
N ARG A 81 -33.90 15.57 -14.69
CA ARG A 81 -35.08 16.22 -14.13
C ARG A 81 -35.74 15.25 -13.16
#